data_AF-A0A0D1K8M9-F1
#
_entry.id   AF-A0A0D1K8M9-F1
#
_cell.length_a   1.000
_cell.length_b   1.000
_cell.length_c   1.000
_cell.angle_alpha   90.00
_cell.angle_beta   90.00
_cell.angle_gamma   90.00
#
_symmetry.space_group_name_H-M   'P 1'
#
loop_
_entity.id
_entity.type
_entity.pdbx_description
1 polymer ?
#
loop_
_entity_poly.entity_id
_entity_poly.type
_entity_poly.pdbx_seq_one_letter_code
_entity_poly.pdbx_strand_id
1 'polypeptide(L)'
;MSVIGRVHFNLTVPEINLTFPKLFCYASRKAKVGKSVDVDQEITKLGIQLAGIAVKNTATVVNDKIRAAKANRDSRQTIAELSDLVQELVSEKQELQLIAQSFEKELVAQQLTEDDIKFVSQTVVPVFEKLSESTMGAEKLEETMAVIEPLLSPTTLRVMQILGFNFKKAVGEPLTNLSNNKISTLGDIQDVELIKIREQKEVEIFKIIQDPEAYDRMLTIRGM
;
A
#
# COMPACT_ATOMS: atom_id res chain seq x y z
N MET A 1 -33.95 57.48 -28.57
CA MET A 1 -34.06 56.84 -27.23
C MET A 1 -34.05 55.32 -27.45
N SER A 2 -32.86 54.75 -27.66
CA SER A 2 -32.01 54.06 -26.67
C SER A 2 -32.36 52.58 -26.46
N VAL A 3 -31.92 51.82 -27.47
CA VAL A 3 -31.34 50.46 -27.49
C VAL A 3 -31.21 49.76 -26.12
N ILE A 4 -31.91 48.64 -25.95
CA ILE A 4 -31.64 47.67 -24.88
C ILE A 4 -30.84 46.52 -25.50
N GLY A 5 -29.57 46.47 -25.12
CA GLY A 5 -28.55 45.56 -25.63
C GLY A 5 -28.82 44.11 -25.27
N ARG A 6 -28.78 43.26 -26.30
CA ARG A 6 -28.78 41.80 -26.22
C ARG A 6 -27.38 41.37 -25.76
N VAL A 7 -27.23 41.00 -24.49
CA VAL A 7 -25.96 40.47 -23.97
C VAL A 7 -25.80 39.04 -24.49
N HIS A 8 -25.05 38.89 -25.57
CA HIS A 8 -24.54 37.60 -26.04
C HIS A 8 -23.43 37.15 -25.08
N PHE A 9 -23.72 36.19 -24.20
CA PHE A 9 -22.68 35.43 -23.52
C PHE A 9 -22.08 34.44 -24.51
N ASN A 10 -20.97 34.83 -25.12
CA ASN A 10 -20.17 33.97 -25.98
C ASN A 10 -19.25 33.13 -25.09
N LEU A 11 -19.78 32.04 -24.54
CA LEU A 11 -18.95 30.98 -23.94
C LEU A 11 -18.49 30.08 -25.07
N THR A 12 -17.36 30.44 -25.68
CA THR A 12 -16.54 29.50 -26.46
C THR A 12 -16.09 28.40 -25.50
N VAL A 13 -16.84 27.31 -25.47
CA VAL A 13 -16.42 26.06 -24.84
C VAL A 13 -15.25 25.55 -25.67
N PRO A 14 -14.01 25.45 -25.16
CA PRO A 14 -12.98 24.72 -25.87
C PRO A 14 -13.50 23.29 -26.05
N GLU A 15 -13.57 22.82 -27.29
CA GLU A 15 -13.81 21.41 -27.58
C GLU A 15 -12.63 20.61 -26.99
N ILE A 16 -12.76 20.20 -25.73
CA ILE A 16 -11.94 19.13 -25.19
C ILE A 16 -12.48 17.88 -25.86
N ASN A 17 -11.88 17.53 -26.99
CA ASN A 17 -12.17 16.30 -27.71
C ASN A 17 -11.65 15.13 -26.86
N LEU A 18 -12.40 14.79 -25.80
CA LEU A 18 -12.25 13.55 -25.07
C LEU A 18 -12.85 12.46 -25.94
N THR A 19 -12.14 12.12 -27.03
CA THR A 19 -12.29 10.83 -27.64
C THR A 19 -11.77 9.83 -26.61
N PHE A 20 -12.63 9.41 -25.70
CA PHE A 20 -12.33 8.29 -24.82
C PHE A 20 -12.20 7.06 -25.75
N PRO A 21 -11.01 6.49 -25.94
CA PRO A 21 -10.95 5.14 -26.49
C PRO A 21 -11.82 4.26 -25.58
N LYS A 22 -12.49 3.26 -26.15
CA LYS A 22 -13.35 2.28 -25.45
C LYS A 22 -12.58 1.40 -24.45
N LEU A 23 -11.81 2.00 -23.55
CA LEU A 23 -10.90 1.37 -22.59
C LEU A 23 -11.41 1.43 -21.14
N PHE A 24 -12.52 2.14 -20.87
CA PHE A 24 -13.17 2.13 -19.56
C PHE A 24 -14.59 1.56 -19.64
N CYS A 25 -14.69 0.30 -20.07
CA CYS A 25 -15.81 -0.56 -19.69
C CYS A 25 -15.25 -1.68 -18.82
N TYR A 26 -15.06 -1.42 -17.53
CA TYR A 26 -14.93 -2.52 -16.57
C TYR A 26 -16.33 -3.09 -16.33
N ALA A 27 -16.76 -3.96 -17.24
CA ALA A 27 -17.94 -4.77 -17.06
C ALA A 27 -17.71 -5.63 -15.80
N SER A 28 -18.55 -5.43 -14.78
CA SER A 28 -18.67 -6.33 -13.64
C SER A 28 -19.16 -7.69 -14.14
N ARG A 29 -18.22 -8.51 -14.61
CA ARG A 29 -18.47 -9.90 -15.01
C ARG A 29 -18.20 -10.76 -13.77
N LYS A 30 -19.26 -11.28 -13.17
CA LYS A 30 -19.21 -12.38 -12.19
C LYS A 30 -18.46 -13.54 -12.82
N ALA A 31 -17.19 -13.71 -12.49
CA ALA A 31 -16.41 -14.90 -12.77
C ALA A 31 -15.64 -15.27 -11.51
N LYS A 32 -15.96 -16.43 -10.95
CA LYS A 32 -15.20 -17.07 -9.88
C LYS A 32 -13.75 -17.26 -10.34
N VAL A 33 -12.83 -16.44 -9.85
CA VAL A 33 -11.40 -16.74 -9.81
C VAL A 33 -10.86 -16.16 -8.52
N GLY A 34 -10.47 -17.04 -7.60
CA GLY A 34 -9.74 -16.67 -6.41
C GLY A 34 -8.33 -16.21 -6.77
N LYS A 35 -8.02 -14.95 -6.49
CA LYS A 35 -6.72 -14.47 -6.03
C LYS A 35 -6.87 -13.00 -5.64
N SER A 36 -6.51 -12.69 -4.41
CA SER A 36 -6.60 -11.37 -3.78
C SER A 36 -5.82 -10.34 -4.61
N VAL A 37 -6.54 -9.48 -5.33
CA VAL A 37 -6.00 -8.20 -5.73
C VAL A 37 -6.01 -7.34 -4.47
N ASP A 38 -4.89 -7.41 -3.76
CA ASP A 38 -4.60 -6.61 -2.59
C ASP A 38 -4.23 -5.19 -3.05
N VAL A 39 -5.20 -4.53 -3.70
CA VAL A 39 -5.21 -3.07 -3.85
C VAL A 39 -5.49 -2.54 -2.47
N ASP A 40 -4.62 -1.65 -2.01
CA ASP A 40 -4.74 -1.00 -0.71
C ASP A 40 -6.20 -0.62 -0.43
N GLN A 41 -6.70 -1.02 0.74
CA GLN A 41 -8.08 -0.79 1.18
C GLN A 41 -8.41 0.71 1.13
N GLU A 42 -7.41 1.58 1.34
CA GLU A 42 -7.57 3.03 1.25
C GLU A 42 -7.73 3.52 -0.20
N ILE A 43 -6.90 3.06 -1.14
CA ILE A 43 -7.02 3.39 -2.57
C ILE A 43 -8.38 2.93 -3.13
N THR A 44 -8.85 1.75 -2.72
CA THR A 44 -10.15 1.23 -3.12
C THR A 44 -11.30 2.11 -2.62
N LYS A 45 -11.25 2.55 -1.35
CA LYS A 45 -12.25 3.44 -0.76
C LYS A 45 -12.29 4.79 -1.47
N LEU A 46 -11.12 5.37 -1.76
CA LEU A 46 -11.01 6.63 -2.50
C LEU A 46 -11.55 6.50 -3.93
N GLY A 47 -11.33 5.36 -4.59
CA GLY A 47 -11.89 5.05 -5.91
C GLY A 47 -13.42 5.00 -5.92
N ILE A 48 -14.04 4.41 -4.89
CA ILE A 48 -15.50 4.37 -4.73
C ILE A 48 -16.08 5.79 -4.54
N GLN A 49 -15.45 6.61 -3.70
CA GLN A 49 -15.88 7.99 -3.47
C GLN A 49 -15.79 8.84 -4.74
N LEU A 50 -14.68 8.70 -5.48
CA LEU A 50 -14.48 9.38 -6.77
C LEU A 50 -15.55 9.00 -7.78
N ALA A 51 -15.84 7.70 -7.91
CA ALA A 51 -16.89 7.21 -8.81
C ALA A 51 -18.27 7.77 -8.44
N GLY A 52 -18.57 7.88 -7.14
CA GLY A 52 -19.81 8.48 -6.64
C GLY A 52 -19.99 9.93 -7.08
N ILE A 53 -18.93 10.74 -7.01
CA ILE A 53 -18.99 12.16 -7.41
C ILE A 53 -19.03 12.30 -8.94
N ALA A 54 -18.28 11.48 -9.68
CA ALA A 54 -18.25 11.53 -11.14
C ALA A 54 -19.63 11.29 -11.78
N VAL A 55 -20.43 10.36 -11.21
CA VAL A 55 -21.80 10.09 -11.68
C VAL A 55 -22.71 11.31 -11.49
N LYS A 56 -22.60 12.00 -10.35
CA LYS A 56 -23.47 13.16 -10.04
C LYS A 56 -23.12 14.39 -10.87
N ASN A 57 -21.83 14.60 -11.15
CA ASN A 57 -21.33 15.76 -11.87
C ASN A 57 -21.16 15.53 -13.39
N THR A 58 -21.78 14.47 -13.93
CA THR A 58 -21.78 14.26 -15.37
C THR A 58 -22.56 15.39 -16.04
N ALA A 59 -22.03 15.95 -17.13
CA ALA A 59 -22.65 17.08 -17.84
C ALA A 59 -24.14 16.84 -18.17
N THR A 60 -24.52 15.60 -18.50
CA THR A 60 -25.92 15.21 -18.73
C THR A 60 -26.79 15.40 -17.48
N VAL A 61 -26.36 14.90 -16.33
CA VAL A 61 -27.12 14.99 -15.06
C VAL A 61 -27.29 16.44 -14.62
N VAL A 62 -26.21 17.22 -14.70
CA VAL A 62 -26.24 18.66 -14.37
C VAL A 62 -27.15 19.41 -15.35
N ASN A 63 -27.05 19.14 -16.65
CA ASN A 63 -27.91 19.76 -17.65
C ASN A 63 -29.38 19.36 -17.50
N ASP A 64 -29.67 18.12 -17.14
CA ASP A 64 -31.02 17.65 -16.86
C ASP A 64 -31.61 18.33 -15.61
N LYS A 65 -30.82 18.51 -14.55
CA LYS A 65 -31.19 19.32 -13.37
C LYS A 65 -31.49 20.78 -13.76
N ILE A 66 -30.63 21.41 -14.59
CA ILE A 66 -30.85 22.78 -15.08
C ILE A 66 -32.13 22.88 -15.92
N ARG A 67 -32.39 21.89 -16.79
CA ARG A 67 -33.60 21.83 -17.61
C ARG A 67 -34.85 21.65 -16.75
N ALA A 68 -34.80 20.78 -15.76
CA ALA A 68 -35.89 20.58 -14.80
C ALA A 68 -36.19 21.88 -14.05
N ALA A 69 -35.16 22.56 -13.55
CA ALA A 69 -35.32 23.82 -12.82
C ALA A 69 -35.88 24.97 -13.68
N LYS A 70 -35.54 24.99 -14.98
CA LYS A 70 -36.07 25.96 -15.95
C LYS A 70 -37.47 25.60 -16.48
N ALA A 71 -37.89 24.35 -16.38
CA ALA A 71 -39.24 23.93 -16.75
C ALA A 71 -40.28 24.43 -15.72
N ASN A 72 -39.85 24.65 -14.47
CA ASN A 72 -40.64 25.36 -13.47
C ASN A 72 -40.85 26.82 -13.90
N ARG A 73 -42.11 27.24 -14.06
CA ARG A 73 -42.47 28.61 -14.51
C ARG A 73 -42.39 29.67 -13.39
N ASP A 74 -41.85 29.31 -12.23
CA ASP A 74 -41.65 30.21 -11.09
C ASP A 74 -40.19 30.62 -10.99
N SER A 75 -39.91 31.87 -11.36
CA SER A 75 -38.56 32.45 -11.33
C SER A 75 -37.90 32.39 -9.95
N ARG A 76 -38.65 32.49 -8.84
CA ARG A 76 -38.08 32.43 -7.48
C ARG A 76 -37.64 31.01 -7.15
N GLN A 77 -38.46 30.02 -7.50
CA GLN A 77 -38.13 28.62 -7.30
C GLN A 77 -36.94 28.19 -8.18
N THR A 78 -36.90 28.60 -9.44
CA THR A 78 -35.77 28.34 -10.34
C THR A 78 -34.45 28.91 -9.79
N ILE A 79 -34.47 30.13 -9.22
CA ILE A 79 -33.27 30.73 -8.61
C ILE A 79 -32.79 29.91 -7.41
N ALA A 80 -33.70 29.44 -6.56
CA ALA A 80 -33.36 28.60 -5.41
C ALA A 80 -32.73 27.27 -5.86
N GLU A 81 -33.36 26.55 -6.80
CA GLU A 81 -32.86 25.27 -7.31
C GLU A 81 -31.50 25.41 -8.01
N LEU A 82 -31.27 26.49 -8.75
CA LEU A 82 -29.98 26.77 -9.36
C LEU A 82 -28.90 27.16 -8.33
N SER A 83 -29.28 27.88 -7.26
CA SER A 83 -28.38 28.19 -6.15
C SER A 83 -27.96 26.92 -5.41
N ASP A 84 -28.91 26.01 -5.15
CA ASP A 84 -28.64 24.72 -4.53
C ASP A 84 -27.74 23.86 -5.41
N LEU A 85 -27.97 23.83 -6.73
CA LEU A 85 -27.09 23.15 -7.67
C LEU A 85 -25.67 23.73 -7.66
N VAL A 86 -25.52 25.06 -7.60
CA VAL A 86 -24.20 25.69 -7.47
C VAL A 86 -23.53 25.28 -6.16
N GLN A 87 -24.26 25.27 -5.05
CA GLN A 87 -23.73 24.87 -3.76
C GLN A 87 -23.32 23.39 -3.73
N GLU A 88 -24.11 22.51 -4.34
CA GLU A 88 -23.80 21.09 -4.55
C GLU A 88 -22.50 20.93 -5.35
N LEU A 89 -22.37 21.61 -6.50
CA LEU A 89 -21.17 21.56 -7.34
C LEU A 89 -19.92 22.11 -6.63
N VAL A 90 -20.07 23.15 -5.80
CA VAL A 90 -18.97 23.69 -4.98
C VAL A 90 -18.54 22.68 -3.91
N SER A 91 -19.49 22.04 -3.23
CA SER A 91 -19.21 20.98 -2.25
C SER A 91 -18.50 19.80 -2.91
N GLU A 92 -19.02 19.31 -4.03
CA GLU A 92 -18.45 18.19 -4.78
C GLU A 92 -17.03 18.50 -5.27
N LYS A 93 -16.74 19.74 -5.66
CA LYS A 93 -15.37 20.17 -5.99
C LYS A 93 -14.44 20.06 -4.78
N GLN A 94 -14.88 20.50 -3.60
CA GLN A 94 -14.07 20.41 -2.39
C GLN A 94 -13.79 18.94 -2.01
N GLU A 95 -14.80 18.08 -2.12
CA GLU A 95 -14.66 16.63 -1.91
C GLU A 95 -13.67 16.00 -2.91
N LEU A 96 -13.75 16.35 -4.19
CA LEU A 96 -12.78 15.89 -5.21
C LEU A 96 -11.36 16.34 -4.89
N GLN A 97 -11.17 17.57 -4.39
CA GLN A 97 -9.85 18.06 -3.99
C GLN A 97 -9.29 17.25 -2.81
N LEU A 98 -10.13 16.91 -1.83
CA LEU A 98 -9.73 16.06 -0.70
C LEU A 98 -9.36 14.64 -1.17
N ILE A 99 -10.19 14.03 -2.03
CA ILE A 99 -9.92 12.71 -2.60
C ILE A 99 -8.60 12.71 -3.39
N ALA A 100 -8.37 13.73 -4.22
CA ALA A 100 -7.14 13.87 -4.98
C ALA A 100 -5.90 14.01 -4.08
N GLN A 101 -5.97 14.84 -3.03
CA GLN A 101 -4.89 14.98 -2.04
C GLN A 101 -4.63 13.66 -1.29
N SER A 102 -5.68 12.92 -0.96
CA SER A 102 -5.54 11.60 -0.31
C SER A 102 -4.93 10.57 -1.26
N PHE A 103 -5.32 10.55 -2.54
CA PHE A 103 -4.70 9.70 -3.55
C PHE A 103 -3.22 10.03 -3.73
N GLU A 104 -2.89 11.32 -3.82
CA GLU A 104 -1.50 11.77 -3.94
C GLU A 104 -0.67 11.31 -2.75
N LYS A 105 -1.14 11.50 -1.53
CA LYS A 105 -0.43 11.04 -0.32
C LYS A 105 -0.17 9.54 -0.34
N GLU A 106 -1.17 8.75 -0.70
CA GLU A 106 -1.04 7.29 -0.73
C GLU A 106 -0.07 6.83 -1.83
N LEU A 107 -0.08 7.49 -3.00
CA LEU A 107 0.85 7.18 -4.10
C LEU A 107 2.27 7.68 -3.83
N VAL A 108 2.43 8.84 -3.17
CA VAL A 108 3.73 9.39 -2.79
C VAL A 108 4.38 8.54 -1.71
N ALA A 109 3.60 8.04 -0.73
CA ALA A 109 4.11 7.14 0.30
C ALA A 109 4.65 5.80 -0.24
N GLN A 110 4.26 5.42 -1.47
CA GLN A 110 4.71 4.20 -2.13
C GLN A 110 5.90 4.44 -3.07
N GLN A 111 6.22 5.70 -3.38
CA GLN A 111 7.30 6.09 -4.29
C GLN A 111 8.53 6.52 -3.52
N LEU A 112 9.71 6.14 -4.01
CA LEU A 112 10.98 6.66 -3.50
C LEU A 112 11.21 8.04 -4.12
N THR A 113 11.61 9.02 -3.30
CA THR A 113 12.08 10.32 -3.80
C THR A 113 13.49 10.20 -4.39
N GLU A 114 13.97 11.20 -5.12
CA GLU A 114 15.33 11.16 -5.67
C GLU A 114 16.40 11.04 -4.57
N ASP A 115 16.18 11.72 -3.44
CA ASP A 115 17.07 11.67 -2.28
C ASP A 115 17.03 10.29 -1.62
N ASP A 116 15.86 9.66 -1.52
CA ASP A 116 15.72 8.30 -1.00
C ASP A 116 16.43 7.27 -1.89
N ILE A 117 16.29 7.38 -3.22
CA ILE A 117 16.96 6.49 -4.18
C ILE A 117 18.48 6.60 -4.04
N LYS A 118 19.00 7.82 -3.88
CA LYS A 118 20.43 8.05 -3.68
C LYS A 118 20.90 7.48 -2.34
N PHE A 119 20.14 7.71 -1.28
CA PHE A 119 20.44 7.19 0.05
C PHE A 119 20.46 5.65 0.07
N VAL A 120 19.45 5.01 -0.55
CA VAL A 120 19.36 3.55 -0.68
C VAL A 120 20.59 3.00 -1.43
N SER A 121 20.91 3.58 -2.59
CA SER A 121 22.04 3.14 -3.40
C SER A 121 23.38 3.25 -2.64
N GLN A 122 23.57 4.31 -1.86
CA GLN A 122 24.82 4.57 -1.13
C GLN A 122 24.94 3.82 0.21
N THR A 123 23.81 3.45 0.82
CA THR A 123 23.78 2.91 2.18
C THR A 123 23.56 1.39 2.19
N VAL A 124 22.79 0.85 1.24
CA VAL A 124 22.44 -0.57 1.26
C VAL A 124 23.64 -1.46 0.96
N VAL A 125 24.49 -1.08 -0.01
CA VAL A 125 25.70 -1.83 -0.37
C VAL A 125 26.63 -2.04 0.85
N PRO A 126 27.09 -0.99 1.57
CA PRO A 126 28.00 -1.17 2.71
C PRO A 126 27.34 -1.85 3.92
N VAL A 127 26.02 -1.74 4.10
CA VAL A 127 25.31 -2.47 5.16
C VAL A 127 25.21 -3.96 4.81
N PHE A 128 24.97 -4.29 3.54
CA PHE A 128 24.89 -5.66 3.07
C PHE A 128 26.24 -6.36 3.12
N GLU A 129 27.33 -5.68 2.75
CA GLU A 129 28.70 -6.19 2.91
C GLU A 129 28.97 -6.59 4.37
N LYS A 130 28.71 -5.68 5.33
CA LYS A 130 28.91 -5.95 6.77
C LYS A 130 28.08 -7.11 7.30
N LEU A 131 26.84 -7.26 6.84
CA LEU A 131 25.98 -8.38 7.25
C LEU A 131 26.44 -9.70 6.62
N SER A 132 26.93 -9.67 5.38
CA SER A 132 27.28 -10.86 4.63
C SER A 132 28.68 -11.37 4.95
N GLU A 133 29.63 -10.49 5.30
CA GLU A 133 30.92 -10.88 5.88
C GLU A 133 30.76 -11.80 7.10
N SER A 134 29.67 -11.61 7.87
CA SER A 134 29.38 -12.42 9.06
C SER A 134 28.70 -13.76 8.78
N THR A 135 28.22 -14.00 7.55
CA THR A 135 27.39 -15.18 7.21
C THR A 135 27.84 -15.96 5.98
N MET A 136 28.65 -15.37 5.09
CA MET A 136 29.11 -15.99 3.84
C MET A 136 30.61 -15.79 3.63
N GLY A 137 31.29 -16.76 3.03
CA GLY A 137 32.70 -16.66 2.67
C GLY A 137 32.95 -15.65 1.54
N ALA A 138 34.13 -15.02 1.55
CA ALA A 138 34.48 -13.88 0.68
C ALA A 138 34.22 -14.09 -0.83
N GLU A 139 34.51 -15.26 -1.39
CA GLU A 139 34.26 -15.55 -2.82
C GLU A 139 32.77 -15.48 -3.20
N LYS A 140 31.90 -16.02 -2.33
CA LYS A 140 30.47 -16.10 -2.62
C LYS A 140 29.77 -14.75 -2.40
N LEU A 141 30.36 -13.92 -1.56
CA LEU A 141 29.95 -12.53 -1.37
C LEU A 141 30.21 -11.70 -2.62
N GLU A 142 31.40 -11.81 -3.20
CA GLU A 142 31.79 -11.05 -4.40
C GLU A 142 30.89 -11.38 -5.60
N GLU A 143 30.60 -12.67 -5.83
CA GLU A 143 29.69 -13.11 -6.89
C GLU A 143 28.25 -12.60 -6.68
N THR A 144 27.79 -12.59 -5.42
CA THR A 144 26.44 -12.09 -5.08
C THR A 144 26.36 -10.57 -5.22
N MET A 145 27.42 -9.84 -4.87
CA MET A 145 27.50 -8.38 -5.02
C MET A 145 27.52 -7.95 -6.48
N ALA A 146 28.21 -8.69 -7.35
CA ALA A 146 28.21 -8.44 -8.79
C ALA A 146 26.80 -8.46 -9.41
N VAL A 147 25.85 -9.20 -8.81
CA VAL A 147 24.46 -9.29 -9.28
C VAL A 147 23.56 -8.23 -8.62
N ILE A 148 23.77 -7.94 -7.33
CA ILE A 148 22.89 -7.05 -6.55
C ILE A 148 23.22 -5.57 -6.77
N GLU A 149 24.50 -5.21 -6.86
CA GLU A 149 24.96 -3.82 -6.99
C GLU A 149 24.32 -3.09 -8.20
N PRO A 150 24.23 -3.67 -9.41
CA PRO A 150 23.58 -3.03 -10.55
C PRO A 150 22.07 -2.81 -10.34
N LEU A 151 21.41 -3.68 -9.56
CA LEU A 151 19.98 -3.61 -9.26
C LEU A 151 19.66 -2.50 -8.25
N LEU A 152 20.62 -2.17 -7.38
CA LEU A 152 20.52 -1.08 -6.41
C LEU A 152 21.03 0.27 -6.95
N SER A 153 21.39 0.34 -8.23
CA SER A 153 21.81 1.61 -8.85
C SER A 153 20.64 2.61 -8.92
N PRO A 154 20.90 3.93 -8.81
CA PRO A 154 19.83 4.93 -8.84
C PRO A 154 19.00 4.87 -10.11
N THR A 155 19.65 4.59 -11.24
CA THR A 155 19.00 4.47 -12.54
C THR A 155 18.08 3.24 -12.59
N THR A 156 18.54 2.08 -12.13
CA THR A 156 17.72 0.84 -12.13
C THR A 156 16.52 0.99 -11.20
N LEU A 157 16.73 1.50 -9.98
CA LEU A 157 15.64 1.73 -9.03
C LEU A 157 14.59 2.69 -9.61
N ARG A 158 15.02 3.73 -10.32
CA ARG A 158 14.11 4.67 -10.99
C ARG A 158 13.33 4.02 -12.13
N VAL A 159 13.99 3.18 -12.94
CA VAL A 159 13.31 2.41 -14.00
C VAL A 159 12.28 1.47 -13.40
N MET A 160 12.61 0.77 -12.31
CA MET A 160 11.66 -0.09 -11.60
C MET A 160 10.47 0.70 -11.07
N GLN A 161 10.68 1.90 -10.52
CA GLN A 161 9.59 2.78 -10.08
C GLN A 161 8.67 3.21 -11.23
N ILE A 162 9.25 3.60 -12.37
CA ILE A 162 8.48 3.98 -13.58
C ILE A 162 7.65 2.79 -14.09
N LEU A 163 8.18 1.57 -13.97
CA LEU A 163 7.46 0.34 -14.31
C LEU A 163 6.35 -0.03 -13.29
N GLY A 164 6.22 0.73 -12.19
CA GLY A 164 5.19 0.53 -11.17
C GLY A 164 5.59 -0.43 -10.05
N PHE A 165 6.89 -0.63 -9.82
CA PHE A 165 7.37 -1.45 -8.71
C PHE A 165 7.11 -0.75 -7.36
N ASN A 166 6.44 -1.43 -6.44
CA ASN A 166 6.15 -0.93 -5.09
C ASN A 166 7.21 -1.44 -4.10
N PHE A 167 8.15 -0.58 -3.72
CA PHE A 167 9.28 -0.93 -2.85
C PHE A 167 8.88 -1.23 -1.40
N LYS A 168 7.85 -0.55 -0.87
CA LYS A 168 7.34 -0.77 0.48
C LYS A 168 6.83 -2.21 0.65
N LYS A 169 6.02 -2.68 -0.31
CA LYS A 169 5.46 -4.03 -0.29
C LYS A 169 6.48 -5.10 -0.68
N ALA A 170 7.29 -4.84 -1.70
CA ALA A 170 8.21 -5.86 -2.23
C ALA A 170 9.46 -6.08 -1.38
N VAL A 171 9.92 -5.06 -0.65
CA VAL A 171 11.18 -5.12 0.13
C VAL A 171 10.94 -4.75 1.59
N GLY A 172 10.21 -3.66 1.86
CA GLY A 172 9.95 -3.19 3.23
C GLY A 172 9.27 -4.24 4.10
N GLU A 173 8.10 -4.73 3.69
CA GLU A 173 7.34 -5.75 4.43
C GLU A 173 8.14 -7.04 4.70
N PRO A 174 8.78 -7.67 3.70
CA PRO A 174 9.64 -8.83 3.95
C PRO A 174 10.76 -8.57 4.97
N LEU A 175 11.42 -7.41 4.91
CA LEU A 175 12.48 -7.05 5.86
C LEU A 175 11.93 -6.83 7.28
N THR A 176 10.76 -6.21 7.41
CA THR A 176 10.06 -6.06 8.70
C THR A 176 9.71 -7.44 9.26
N ASN A 177 9.15 -8.34 8.44
CA ASN A 177 8.80 -9.69 8.86
C ASN A 177 10.03 -10.50 9.27
N LEU A 178 11.13 -10.42 8.51
CA LEU A 178 12.38 -11.10 8.86
C LEU A 178 12.93 -10.58 10.18
N SER A 179 12.95 -9.25 10.37
CA SER A 179 13.40 -8.63 11.62
C SER A 179 12.53 -9.06 12.80
N ASN A 180 11.21 -9.03 12.62
CA ASN A 180 10.26 -9.47 13.64
C ASN A 180 10.48 -10.94 14.01
N ASN A 181 10.60 -11.83 13.02
CA ASN A 181 10.88 -13.25 13.26
C ASN A 181 12.19 -13.45 14.01
N LYS A 182 13.26 -12.73 13.63
CA LYS A 182 14.55 -12.84 14.31
C LYS A 182 14.46 -12.38 15.76
N ILE A 183 13.74 -11.29 16.03
CA ILE A 183 13.49 -10.79 17.38
C ILE A 183 12.63 -11.77 18.19
N SER A 184 11.57 -12.34 17.61
CA SER A 184 10.73 -13.36 18.26
C SER A 184 11.54 -14.60 18.63
N THR A 185 12.39 -15.09 17.72
CA THR A 185 13.26 -16.25 18.03
C THR A 185 14.25 -15.95 19.15
N LEU A 186 14.71 -14.70 19.31
CA LEU A 186 15.56 -14.33 20.45
C LEU A 186 14.80 -14.41 21.80
N GLY A 187 13.49 -14.13 21.78
CA GLY A 187 12.61 -14.36 22.93
C GLY A 187 12.44 -15.85 23.24
N ASP A 188 12.21 -16.67 22.21
CA ASP A 188 12.01 -18.12 22.35
C ASP A 188 13.28 -18.88 22.77
N ILE A 189 14.48 -18.34 22.56
CA ILE A 189 15.74 -19.01 22.96
C ILE A 189 15.78 -19.32 24.46
N GLN A 190 15.20 -18.45 25.31
CA GLN A 190 15.12 -18.70 26.76
C GLN A 190 14.24 -19.91 27.10
N ASP A 191 13.15 -20.12 26.35
CA ASP A 191 12.25 -21.25 26.53
C ASP A 191 12.82 -22.55 25.92
N VAL A 192 13.49 -22.45 24.76
CA VAL A 192 14.11 -23.60 24.10
C VAL A 192 15.28 -24.16 24.91
N GLU A 193 16.08 -23.31 25.57
CA GLU A 193 17.15 -23.77 26.46
C GLU A 193 16.59 -24.46 27.71
N LEU A 194 15.52 -23.92 28.29
CA LEU A 194 14.83 -24.54 29.42
C LEU A 194 14.22 -25.92 29.05
N ILE A 195 13.66 -26.03 27.84
CA ILE A 195 13.15 -27.30 27.30
C ILE A 195 14.30 -28.30 27.10
N LYS A 196 15.42 -27.89 26.47
CA LYS A 196 16.59 -28.76 26.30
C LYS A 196 17.14 -29.26 27.63
N ILE A 197 17.24 -28.41 28.65
CA ILE A 197 17.72 -28.80 29.98
C ILE A 197 16.77 -29.80 30.63
N ARG A 198 15.45 -29.65 30.45
CA ARG A 198 14.45 -30.60 30.95
C ARG A 198 14.57 -31.97 30.28
N GLU A 199 14.66 -31.99 28.96
CA GLU A 199 14.84 -33.22 28.17
C GLU A 199 16.16 -33.92 28.52
N GLN A 200 17.26 -33.18 28.66
CA GLN A 200 18.56 -33.72 29.09
C GLN A 200 18.49 -34.33 30.50
N LYS A 201 17.82 -33.65 31.44
CA LYS A 201 17.60 -34.18 32.78
C LYS A 201 16.83 -35.51 32.75
N GLU A 202 15.80 -35.63 31.91
CA GLU A 202 15.04 -36.88 31.78
C GLU A 202 15.88 -38.00 31.20
N VAL A 203 16.67 -37.74 30.15
CA VAL A 203 17.63 -38.71 29.59
C VAL A 203 18.62 -39.18 30.65
N GLU A 204 19.14 -38.27 31.47
CA GLU A 204 20.10 -38.63 32.51
C GLU A 204 19.45 -39.45 33.63
N ILE A 205 18.20 -39.16 33.99
CA ILE A 205 17.41 -40.00 34.90
C ILE A 205 17.22 -41.40 34.31
N PHE A 206 16.89 -41.53 33.02
CA PHE A 206 16.75 -42.84 32.37
C PHE A 206 18.05 -43.64 32.38
N LYS A 207 19.22 -42.99 32.25
CA LYS A 207 20.51 -43.67 32.40
C LYS A 207 20.75 -44.15 33.83
N ILE A 208 20.42 -43.32 34.83
CA ILE A 208 20.55 -43.70 36.25
C ILE A 208 19.66 -44.90 36.58
N ILE A 209 18.46 -45.00 35.98
CA ILE A 209 17.55 -46.14 36.18
C ILE A 209 18.09 -47.44 35.54
N GLN A 210 18.88 -47.34 34.47
CA GLN A 210 19.48 -48.52 33.82
C GLN A 210 20.65 -49.11 34.61
N ASP A 211 21.28 -48.33 35.49
CA ASP A 211 22.34 -48.78 36.41
C ASP A 211 21.77 -49.04 37.82
N PRO A 212 21.70 -50.32 38.26
CA PRO A 212 21.13 -50.68 39.56
C PRO A 212 21.80 -49.99 40.75
N GLU A 213 23.12 -49.81 40.73
CA GLU A 213 23.85 -49.21 41.85
C GLU A 213 23.65 -47.69 41.90
N ALA A 214 23.56 -47.05 40.73
CA ALA A 214 23.25 -45.62 40.64
C ALA A 214 21.81 -45.32 41.05
N TYR A 215 20.88 -46.21 40.74
CA TYR A 215 19.48 -46.11 41.14
C TYR A 215 19.31 -46.19 42.67
N ASP A 216 19.95 -47.14 43.34
CA ASP A 216 19.91 -47.25 44.80
C ASP A 216 20.52 -46.02 45.51
N ARG A 217 21.62 -45.48 44.97
CA ARG A 217 22.18 -44.20 45.45
C ARG A 217 21.21 -43.04 45.24
N MET A 218 20.47 -43.03 44.13
CA MET A 218 19.45 -42.00 43.89
C MET A 218 18.28 -42.10 44.88
N LEU A 219 17.81 -43.30 45.20
CA LEU A 219 16.73 -43.52 46.19
C LEU A 219 17.13 -43.02 47.57
N THR A 220 18.34 -43.37 48.02
CA THR A 220 18.87 -42.92 49.33
C THR A 220 19.02 -41.39 49.42
N ILE A 221 19.49 -40.74 48.36
CA ILE A 221 19.60 -39.27 48.30
C ILE A 221 18.23 -38.59 48.27
N ARG A 222 17.25 -39.19 47.58
CA ARG A 222 15.92 -38.61 47.38
C ARG A 222 14.95 -38.92 48.54
N GLY A 223 15.38 -39.71 49.52
CA GLY A 223 14.60 -40.06 50.70
C GLY A 223 13.38 -40.93 50.40
N MET A 224 13.45 -41.73 49.33
CA MET A 224 12.41 -42.69 48.92
C MET A 224 12.83 -44.12 49.22
#